data_AF-A0A846PC02-F1
#
_entry.id   AF-A0A846PC02-F1
#
_cell.length_a   1.000
_cell.length_b   1.000
_cell.length_c   1.000
_cell.angle_alpha   90.00
_cell.angle_beta   90.00
_cell.angle_gamma   90.00
#
_symmetry.space_group_name_H-M   'P 1'
#
loop_
_entity.id
_entity.type
_entity.pdbx_description
1 polymer ?
#
loop_
_entity_poly.entity_id
_entity_poly.type
_entity_poly.pdbx_seq_one_letter_code
_entity_poly.pdbx_strand_id
1 'polypeptide(L)' 'TAHRSVNTGSDRLVFFAAYPSDAGHDYLSTERKGFAKVVVEGDGKPVVKDNPSYHP' A
#
# COMPACT_ATOMS: atom_id res chain seq x y z
N THR A 1 6.41 -10.24 -4.29
CA THR A 1 6.35 -8.79 -3.99
C THR A 1 5.11 -8.50 -3.17
N ALA A 2 5.20 -7.66 -2.14
CA ALA A 2 4.02 -7.19 -1.40
C ALA A 2 3.25 -6.14 -2.23
N HIS A 3 1.94 -6.04 -2.05
CA HIS A 3 1.11 -5.07 -2.76
C HIS A 3 0.10 -4.41 -1.81
N ARG A 4 -0.22 -3.14 -2.09
CA ARG A 4 -1.21 -2.34 -1.37
C ARG A 4 -1.88 -1.40 -2.36
N SER A 5 -3.20 -1.33 -2.34
CA SER A 5 -3.98 -0.31 -3.04
C SER A 5 -4.21 0.89 -2.12
N VAL A 6 -4.14 2.10 -2.68
CA VAL A 6 -4.41 3.36 -1.97
C VAL A 6 -5.39 4.16 -2.82
N ASN A 7 -6.51 4.57 -2.24
CA ASN A 7 -7.41 5.51 -2.87
C ASN A 7 -6.89 6.93 -2.62
N THR A 8 -6.60 7.67 -3.69
CA THR A 8 -6.11 9.05 -3.62
C THR A 8 -7.12 10.08 -4.11
N GLY A 9 -8.34 9.65 -4.42
CA GLY A 9 -9.45 10.51 -4.83
C GLY A 9 -10.55 10.57 -3.77
N SER A 10 -11.59 11.36 -4.06
CA SER A 10 -12.77 11.51 -3.20
C SER A 10 -13.83 10.42 -3.44
N ASP A 11 -13.81 9.78 -4.61
CA ASP A 11 -14.78 8.76 -4.98
C ASP A 11 -14.31 7.35 -4.59
N ARG A 12 -15.23 6.38 -4.61
CA ARG A 12 -14.89 4.99 -4.28
C ARG A 12 -13.90 4.41 -5.28
N LEU A 13 -12.75 3.96 -4.80
CA LEU A 13 -11.86 3.07 -5.54
C LEU A 13 -12.46 1.65 -5.57
N VAL A 14 -12.86 1.19 -6.75
CA VAL A 14 -13.40 -0.16 -6.98
C VAL A 14 -12.48 -0.89 -7.95
N PHE A 15 -12.05 -2.09 -7.60
CA PHE A 15 -11.21 -2.93 -8.47
C PHE A 15 -11.51 -4.42 -8.24
N PHE A 16 -11.16 -5.23 -9.23
CA PHE A 16 -11.21 -6.69 -9.17
C PHE A 16 -9.79 -7.24 -9.16
N ALA A 17 -9.53 -8.23 -8.31
CA ALA A 17 -8.26 -8.93 -8.25
C ALA A 17 -8.48 -10.44 -8.41
N ALA A 18 -7.68 -11.08 -9.26
CA ALA A 18 -7.61 -12.53 -9.41
C ALA A 18 -6.17 -12.97 -9.15
N TYR A 19 -6.01 -14.06 -8.41
CA TYR A 19 -4.72 -14.61 -8.00
C TYR A 19 -4.82 -16.13 -7.86
N PRO A 20 -3.70 -16.87 -7.91
CA PRO A 20 -3.70 -18.32 -7.77
C PRO A 20 -4.34 -18.78 -6.45
N SER A 21 -5.08 -19.90 -6.48
CA SER A 21 -5.80 -20.41 -5.31
C SER A 21 -4.88 -20.82 -4.16
N ASP A 22 -3.62 -21.10 -4.45
CA ASP A 22 -2.58 -21.56 -3.54
C ASP A 22 -1.54 -20.48 -3.21
N ALA A 23 -1.77 -19.22 -3.62
CA ALA A 23 -0.81 -18.13 -3.41
C ALA A 23 -0.47 -17.87 -1.93
N GLY A 24 -1.40 -18.15 -1.02
CA GLY A 24 -1.27 -17.84 0.40
C GLY A 24 -1.19 -16.33 0.68
N HIS A 25 -0.99 -15.96 1.96
CA HIS A 25 -0.88 -14.57 2.38
C HIS A 25 0.06 -14.43 3.60
N ASP A 26 1.01 -13.50 3.53
CA ASP A 26 1.87 -13.09 4.67
C ASP A 26 1.58 -11.65 5.07
N TYR A 27 0.62 -11.47 5.97
CA TYR A 27 0.27 -10.17 6.52
C TYR A 27 1.24 -9.71 7.63
N LEU A 28 1.87 -10.65 8.34
CA LEU A 28 2.74 -10.36 9.49
C LEU A 28 3.99 -9.58 9.08
N SER A 29 4.55 -9.86 7.90
CA SER A 29 5.69 -9.08 7.40
C SER A 29 5.35 -7.61 7.17
N THR A 30 4.15 -7.32 6.65
CA THR A 30 3.68 -5.94 6.46
C THR A 30 3.32 -5.28 7.78
N GLU A 31 2.74 -6.01 8.73
CA GLU A 31 2.43 -5.51 10.06
C GLU A 31 3.69 -5.05 10.81
N ARG A 32 4.76 -5.85 10.78
CA ARG A 32 6.01 -5.54 11.50
C ARG A 32 6.82 -4.41 10.86
N LYS A 33 6.88 -4.34 9.53
CA LYS A 33 7.81 -3.44 8.80
C LYS A 33 7.14 -2.29 8.07
N GLY A 34 5.84 -2.41 7.77
CA GLY A 34 5.18 -1.53 6.83
C GLY A 34 5.74 -1.62 5.41
N PHE A 35 5.45 -0.61 4.58
CA PHE A 35 6.06 -0.43 3.26
C PHE A 35 7.15 0.65 3.34
N ALA A 36 8.17 0.54 2.48
CA ALA A 36 9.26 1.52 2.41
C ALA A 36 8.81 2.93 1.98
N LYS A 37 7.66 3.02 1.33
CA LYS A 37 7.05 4.28 0.88
C LYS A 37 5.66 4.46 1.48
N VAL A 38 5.26 5.71 1.65
CA VAL A 38 3.90 6.13 2.00
C VAL A 38 3.32 7.03 0.92
N VAL A 39 1.99 6.99 0.77
CA VAL A 39 1.23 7.93 -0.06
C VAL A 39 0.57 8.93 0.88
N VAL A 40 0.86 10.21 0.70
CA VAL A 40 0.32 11.32 1.50
C VAL A 40 -0.23 12.41 0.60
N GLU A 41 -1.11 13.25 1.12
CA GLU A 41 -1.50 14.49 0.44
C GLU A 41 -0.44 15.57 0.70
N GLY A 42 -0.01 16.27 -0.35
CA GLY A 42 0.86 17.44 -0.28
C GLY A 42 0.45 18.46 -1.34
N ASP A 43 0.22 19.71 -0.92
CA ASP A 43 -0.23 20.81 -1.80
C ASP A 43 -1.46 20.44 -2.66
N GLY A 44 -2.42 19.73 -2.04
CA GLY A 44 -3.66 19.29 -2.70
C GLY A 44 -3.46 18.17 -3.73
N LYS A 45 -2.31 17.50 -3.76
CA LYS A 45 -2.00 16.39 -4.68
C LYS A 45 -1.46 15.18 -3.94
N PRO A 46 -1.71 13.95 -4.43
CA PRO A 46 -1.08 12.76 -3.89
C PRO A 46 0.43 12.74 -4.16
N VAL A 47 1.23 12.45 -3.14
CA VAL A 47 2.69 12.36 -3.22
C VAL A 47 3.16 11.08 -2.58
N VAL A 48 4.06 10.36 -3.27
CA VAL A 48 4.78 9.21 -2.72
C VAL A 48 6.06 9.70 -2.04
N LYS A 49 6.24 9.36 -0.76
CA LYS A 49 7.43 9.74 0.03
C LYS A 49 8.04 8.52 0.71
N ASP A 50 9.29 8.62 1.13
CA ASP A 50 9.89 7.64 2.04
C ASP A 50 9.08 7.54 3.32
N ASN A 51 8.85 6.31 3.78
CA ASN A 51 8.21 6.07 5.05
C ASN A 51 9.24 6.32 6.17
N PRO A 52 9.07 7.36 7.00
CA PRO A 52 10.04 7.69 8.05
C PRO A 52 10.14 6.61 9.13
N SER A 53 9.14 5.73 9.24
CA SER A 53 9.11 4.61 10.20
C SER A 53 9.58 3.29 9.59
N TYR A 54 10.01 3.27 8.33
CA TYR A 54 10.47 2.04 7.70
C TYR A 54 11.89 1.69 8.12
N HIS A 55 12.07 0.43 8.53
CA HIS A 55 13.36 -0.14 8.86
C HIS A 55 13.54 -1.47 8.09
N PRO A 56 14.69 -1.68 7.40
CA PRO A 56 14.94 -2.87 6.59
C PRO A 56 14.87 -4.20 7.37
#